data_AF-A0A2V8PN19-F1
#
_entry.id   AF-A0A2V8PN19-F1
#
_cell.length_a   1.000
_cell.length_b   1.000
_cell.length_c   1.000
_cell.angle_alpha   90.00
_cell.angle_beta   90.00
_cell.angle_gamma   90.00
#
_symmetry.space_group_name_H-M   'P 1'
#
loop_
_entity.id
_entity.type
_entity.pdbx_description
1 polymer ?
#
loop_
_entity_poly.entity_id
_entity_poly.type
_entity_poly.pdbx_seq_one_letter_code
_entity_poly.pdbx_strand_id
1 'polypeptide(L)'
;EIVQQLAQAFERYQDPVTGLWYQVVDKGRLEGNWLETSSSSMYSYMMWMGVKRGYLPKRYEAVAQKGYHGVLTKLSIGADGLTHLRDICEGTNVSDLAYYFARKRNENDFHGLGAFLIMNEQIGAASVGYKPKPLSWKGN
;
A
#
# COMPACT_ATOMS: atom_id res chain seq x y z
N GLU A 1 -9.43 -18.39 3.06
CA GLU A 1 -10.02 -17.88 4.31
C GLU A 1 -9.25 -16.69 4.90
N ILE A 2 -7.97 -16.83 5.31
CA ILE A 2 -7.18 -15.75 5.93
C ILE A 2 -7.14 -14.46 5.08
N VAL A 3 -6.86 -14.57 3.77
CA VAL A 3 -6.81 -13.40 2.87
C VAL A 3 -8.14 -12.63 2.79
N GLN A 4 -9.27 -13.33 2.93
CA GLN A 4 -10.60 -12.70 2.91
C GLN A 4 -10.85 -11.92 4.20
N GLN A 5 -10.42 -12.46 5.34
CA GLN A 5 -10.50 -11.77 6.64
C GLN A 5 -9.59 -10.53 6.65
N LEU A 6 -8.35 -10.65 6.15
CA LEU A 6 -7.44 -9.52 6.01
C LEU A 6 -8.00 -8.44 5.09
N ALA A 7 -8.53 -8.81 3.92
CA ALA A 7 -9.13 -7.86 2.99
C ALA A 7 -10.33 -7.12 3.62
N GLN A 8 -11.17 -7.81 4.39
CA GLN A 8 -12.30 -7.18 5.10
C GLN A 8 -11.80 -6.21 6.18
N ALA A 9 -10.76 -6.58 6.92
CA ALA A 9 -10.17 -5.71 7.94
C ALA A 9 -9.52 -4.46 7.32
N PHE A 10 -8.76 -4.63 6.24
CA PHE A 10 -8.14 -3.50 5.55
C PHE A 10 -9.19 -2.58 4.92
N GLU A 11 -10.22 -3.10 4.26
CA GLU A 11 -11.32 -2.27 3.75
C GLU A 11 -11.98 -1.45 4.88
N ARG A 12 -12.23 -2.07 6.04
CA ARG A 12 -12.82 -1.40 7.20
C ARG A 12 -12.00 -0.20 7.70
N TYR A 13 -10.68 -0.30 7.67
CA TYR A 13 -9.76 0.72 8.20
C TYR A 13 -9.11 1.58 7.11
N GLN A 14 -9.55 1.45 5.86
CA GLN A 14 -9.10 2.33 4.80
C GLN A 14 -9.60 3.75 5.06
N ASP A 15 -8.71 4.72 5.04
CA ASP A 15 -9.10 6.12 5.19
C ASP A 15 -10.02 6.54 4.03
N PRO A 16 -11.24 7.02 4.30
CA PRO A 16 -12.21 7.28 3.25
C PRO A 16 -11.81 8.45 2.35
N VAL A 17 -10.98 9.39 2.84
CA VAL A 17 -10.58 10.60 2.12
C VAL A 17 -9.41 10.34 1.19
N THR A 18 -8.34 9.73 1.71
CA THR A 18 -7.08 9.54 0.99
C THR A 18 -6.98 8.17 0.32
N GLY A 19 -7.74 7.17 0.80
CA GLY A 19 -7.60 5.78 0.36
C GLY A 19 -6.44 5.02 1.00
N LEU A 20 -5.64 5.67 1.83
CA LEU A 20 -4.46 5.09 2.47
C LEU A 20 -4.82 4.43 3.81
N TRP A 21 -3.81 3.81 4.43
CA TRP A 21 -3.88 3.26 5.77
C TRP A 21 -2.90 3.96 6.70
N TYR A 22 -3.27 3.99 7.97
CA TYR A 22 -2.45 4.57 9.02
C TYR A 22 -1.34 3.61 9.48
N GLN A 23 -0.22 4.16 9.93
CA GLN A 23 0.91 3.45 10.55
C GLN A 23 0.45 2.46 11.62
N VAL A 24 -0.51 2.88 12.45
CA VAL A 24 -1.28 1.97 13.30
C VAL A 24 -2.72 1.93 12.79
N VAL A 25 -3.07 0.81 12.15
CA VAL A 25 -4.21 0.66 11.25
C VAL A 25 -5.56 1.00 11.91
N ASP A 26 -5.82 0.53 13.13
CA ASP A 26 -7.10 0.73 13.83
C ASP A 26 -7.17 2.04 14.63
N LYS A 27 -6.10 2.85 14.63
CA LYS A 27 -5.97 4.08 15.43
C LYS A 27 -5.98 5.35 14.59
N GLY A 28 -6.59 5.35 13.41
CA GLY A 28 -6.56 6.51 12.49
C GLY A 28 -7.14 7.81 13.06
N ARG A 29 -7.95 7.74 14.12
CA ARG A 29 -8.52 8.91 14.82
C ARG A 29 -7.64 9.47 15.94
N LEU A 30 -6.56 8.78 16.31
CA LEU A 30 -5.65 9.26 17.36
C LEU A 30 -4.70 10.30 16.78
N GLU A 31 -4.55 11.40 17.52
CA GLU A 31 -3.56 12.42 17.21
C GLU A 31 -2.15 11.83 17.19
N GLY A 32 -1.32 12.28 16.24
CA GLY A 32 0.04 11.79 16.06
C GLY A 32 0.17 10.55 15.16
N ASN A 33 -0.93 9.82 14.90
CA ASN A 33 -0.93 8.80 13.87
C ASN A 33 -0.85 9.44 12.48
N TRP A 34 -0.41 8.68 11.48
CA TRP A 34 -0.15 9.20 10.14
C TRP A 34 -0.34 8.12 9.07
N LEU A 35 -0.67 8.57 7.86
CA LEU A 35 -0.89 7.70 6.71
C LEU A 35 0.45 7.23 6.15
N GLU A 36 0.65 5.92 6.11
CA GLU A 36 1.92 5.28 5.81
C GLU A 36 1.89 4.62 4.41
N THR A 37 2.96 4.84 3.65
CA THR A 37 2.99 4.54 2.21
C THR A 37 3.30 3.08 1.89
N SER A 38 4.19 2.41 2.63
CA SER A 38 4.61 1.04 2.32
C SER A 38 3.49 0.02 2.55
N SER A 39 2.85 0.05 3.71
CA SER A 39 1.69 -0.76 4.08
C SER A 39 0.52 -0.52 3.15
N SER A 40 0.22 0.75 2.83
CA SER A 40 -0.82 1.08 1.85
C SER A 40 -0.54 0.47 0.47
N SER A 41 0.73 0.45 0.05
CA SER A 41 1.14 -0.20 -1.20
C SER A 41 0.96 -1.73 -1.13
N MET A 42 1.38 -2.35 -0.02
CA MET A 42 1.22 -3.79 0.20
C MET A 42 -0.24 -4.23 0.25
N TYR A 43 -1.11 -3.48 0.94
CA TYR A 43 -2.53 -3.81 1.08
C TYR A 43 -3.25 -3.69 -0.27
N SER A 44 -2.95 -2.63 -1.02
CA SER A 44 -3.48 -2.43 -2.37
C SER A 44 -3.05 -3.55 -3.31
N TYR A 45 -1.76 -3.91 -3.29
CA TYR A 45 -1.22 -5.03 -4.06
C TYR A 45 -1.89 -6.36 -3.68
N MET A 46 -2.00 -6.66 -2.38
CA MET A 46 -2.61 -7.89 -1.88
C MET A 46 -4.06 -8.02 -2.35
N MET A 47 -4.85 -6.95 -2.22
CA MET A 47 -6.25 -6.96 -2.64
C MET A 47 -6.39 -7.11 -4.16
N TRP A 48 -5.57 -6.39 -4.94
CA TRP A 48 -5.55 -6.53 -6.38
C TRP A 48 -5.22 -7.95 -6.83
N MET A 49 -4.10 -8.49 -6.35
CA MET A 49 -3.67 -9.84 -6.71
C MET A 49 -4.60 -10.92 -6.16
N GLY A 50 -5.20 -10.70 -4.99
CA GLY A 50 -6.22 -11.57 -4.44
C GLY A 50 -7.42 -11.70 -5.37
N VAL A 51 -7.85 -10.61 -6.03
CA VAL A 51 -8.89 -10.67 -7.06
C VAL A 51 -8.37 -11.38 -8.31
N LYS A 52 -7.19 -11.00 -8.82
CA LYS A 52 -6.63 -11.60 -10.06
C LYS A 52 -6.38 -13.10 -9.94
N ARG A 53 -6.14 -13.60 -8.73
CA ARG A 53 -5.96 -15.03 -8.43
C ARG A 53 -7.23 -15.76 -7.99
N GLY A 54 -8.37 -15.06 -7.93
CA GLY A 54 -9.66 -15.66 -7.56
C GLY A 54 -9.84 -15.94 -6.07
N TYR A 55 -8.97 -15.42 -5.20
CA TYR A 55 -9.09 -15.56 -3.74
C TYR A 55 -10.08 -14.58 -3.12
N LEU A 56 -10.26 -13.44 -3.78
CA LEU A 56 -11.08 -12.33 -3.36
C LEU A 56 -12.15 -12.02 -4.42
N PRO A 57 -13.37 -11.63 -4.01
CA PRO A 57 -14.41 -11.19 -4.95
C PRO A 57 -14.02 -9.89 -5.65
N LYS A 58 -14.48 -9.71 -6.89
CA LYS A 58 -14.15 -8.58 -7.78
C LYS A 58 -14.32 -7.20 -7.16
N ARG A 59 -15.26 -7.02 -6.22
CA ARG A 59 -15.50 -5.73 -5.57
C ARG A 59 -14.26 -5.16 -4.84
N TYR A 60 -13.30 -6.00 -4.42
CA TYR A 60 -12.05 -5.54 -3.81
C TYR A 60 -11.10 -4.83 -4.80
N GLU A 61 -11.35 -4.89 -6.12
CA GLU A 61 -10.60 -4.06 -7.10
C GLU A 61 -10.78 -2.57 -6.81
N ALA A 62 -11.98 -2.14 -6.40
CA ALA A 62 -12.24 -0.74 -6.08
C ALA A 62 -11.46 -0.28 -4.84
N VAL A 63 -11.35 -1.14 -3.82
CA VAL A 63 -10.57 -0.89 -2.59
C VAL A 63 -9.09 -0.76 -2.93
N ALA A 64 -8.57 -1.69 -3.73
CA ALA A 64 -7.18 -1.68 -4.21
C ALA A 64 -6.86 -0.44 -5.05
N GLN A 65 -7.74 -0.07 -5.99
CA GLN A 65 -7.57 1.12 -6.82
C GLN A 65 -7.60 2.41 -6.00
N LYS A 66 -8.48 2.49 -5.00
CA LYS A 66 -8.53 3.63 -4.09
C LYS A 66 -7.21 3.78 -3.32
N GLY A 67 -6.67 2.68 -2.81
CA GLY A 67 -5.35 2.67 -2.16
C GLY A 67 -4.21 3.05 -3.09
N TYR A 68 -4.22 2.51 -4.32
CA TYR A 68 -3.26 2.87 -5.36
C TYR A 68 -3.24 4.38 -5.65
N HIS A 69 -4.41 4.98 -5.92
CA HIS A 69 -4.50 6.43 -6.15
C HIS A 69 -4.01 7.23 -4.94
N GLY A 70 -4.34 6.79 -3.73
CA GLY A 70 -3.83 7.38 -2.50
C GLY A 70 -2.30 7.38 -2.46
N VAL A 71 -1.66 6.26 -2.82
CA VAL A 71 -0.19 6.15 -2.84
C VAL A 71 0.41 7.08 -3.90
N LEU A 72 -0.22 7.25 -5.06
CA LEU A 72 0.28 8.19 -6.08
C LEU A 72 0.32 9.65 -5.59
N THR A 73 -0.52 10.03 -4.62
CA THR A 73 -0.46 11.38 -3.99
C THR A 73 0.78 11.60 -3.13
N LYS A 74 1.53 10.52 -2.84
CA LYS A 74 2.81 10.55 -2.12
C LYS A 74 4.01 10.70 -3.04
N LEU A 75 3.79 10.76 -4.35
CA LEU A 75 4.84 11.01 -5.33
C LEU A 75 5.07 12.51 -5.54
N SER A 76 6.33 12.86 -5.78
CA SER A 76 6.73 14.18 -6.27
C SER A 76 7.90 14.05 -7.22
N ILE A 77 8.11 15.08 -8.07
CA ILE A 77 9.30 15.19 -8.92
C ILE A 77 10.25 16.20 -8.28
N GLY A 78 11.49 15.79 -8.05
CA GLY A 78 12.56 16.61 -7.51
C GLY A 78 13.09 17.61 -8.52
N ALA A 79 13.89 18.56 -8.05
CA ALA A 79 14.55 19.54 -8.92
C ALA A 79 15.55 18.89 -9.90
N ASP A 80 16.02 17.68 -9.59
CA ASP A 80 16.85 16.82 -10.43
C ASP A 80 16.05 16.03 -11.50
N GLY A 81 14.72 16.18 -11.51
CA GLY A 81 13.82 15.44 -12.40
C GLY A 81 13.55 14.00 -11.96
N LEU A 82 14.04 13.57 -10.79
CA LEU A 82 13.81 12.23 -10.27
C LEU A 82 12.49 12.16 -9.50
N THR A 83 11.93 10.95 -9.41
CA THR A 83 10.70 10.69 -8.66
C THR A 83 11.03 10.36 -7.21
N HIS A 84 10.30 10.97 -6.29
CA HIS A 84 10.41 10.77 -4.85
C HIS A 84 9.10 10.20 -4.29
N LEU A 85 9.21 9.17 -3.46
CA LEU A 85 8.09 8.57 -2.74
C LEU A 85 8.28 8.79 -1.24
N ARG A 86 7.37 9.57 -0.64
CA ARG A 86 7.48 10.00 0.77
C ARG A 86 6.58 9.21 1.72
N ASP A 87 6.72 9.51 3.01
CA ASP A 87 5.92 8.94 4.11
C ASP A 87 6.05 7.41 4.23
N ILE A 88 7.27 6.89 4.08
CA ILE A 88 7.58 5.47 4.27
C ILE A 88 8.14 5.28 5.68
N CYS A 89 7.60 4.32 6.43
CA CYS A 89 8.14 3.98 7.74
C CYS A 89 9.54 3.35 7.61
N GLU A 90 10.49 3.83 8.41
CA GLU A 90 11.80 3.18 8.55
C GLU A 90 11.68 1.76 9.16
N GLY A 91 12.75 0.97 9.09
CA GLY A 91 12.81 -0.35 9.73
C GLY A 91 12.42 -0.28 11.21
N THR A 92 11.45 -1.10 11.64
CA THR A 92 10.72 -0.92 12.90
C THR A 92 10.62 -2.24 13.67
N ASN A 93 10.93 -2.21 14.97
CA ASN A 93 10.80 -3.35 15.87
C ASN A 93 9.43 -3.38 16.58
N VAL A 94 9.17 -4.43 17.36
CA VAL A 94 7.98 -4.52 18.21
C VAL A 94 8.13 -3.58 19.41
N SER A 95 7.13 -2.73 19.66
CA SER A 95 7.12 -1.81 20.80
C SER A 95 5.71 -1.28 21.09
N ASP A 96 5.61 -0.20 21.87
CA ASP A 96 4.37 0.49 22.21
C ASP A 96 3.88 1.48 21.13
N LEU A 97 2.71 2.07 21.38
CA LEU A 97 2.05 2.98 20.45
C LEU A 97 2.87 4.26 20.17
N ALA A 98 3.49 4.83 21.21
CA ALA A 98 4.27 6.06 21.08
C ALA A 98 5.48 5.83 20.18
N TYR A 99 6.12 4.68 20.30
CA TYR A 99 7.20 4.26 19.41
C TYR A 99 6.75 4.18 17.95
N TYR A 100 5.58 3.59 17.66
CA TYR A 100 5.07 3.51 16.29
C TYR A 100 4.74 4.88 15.70
N PHE A 101 4.20 5.80 16.49
CA PHE A 101 3.89 7.16 16.03
C PHE A 101 5.15 8.00 15.77
N ALA A 102 6.23 7.73 16.53
CA ALA A 102 7.50 8.44 16.42
C ALA A 102 8.42 7.93 15.30
N ARG A 103 8.05 6.88 14.55
CA ARG A 103 8.91 6.36 13.47
C ARG A 103 9.13 7.43 12.39
N LYS A 104 10.37 7.50 11.89
CA LYS A 104 10.69 8.43 10.80
C LYS A 104 9.90 8.10 9.54
N ARG A 105 9.50 9.16 8.85
CA ARG A 105 8.78 9.16 7.58
C ARG A 105 9.79 9.41 6.48
N ASN A 106 10.48 8.36 6.08
CA ASN A 106 11.55 8.43 5.11
C ASN A 106 10.99 8.63 3.70
N GLU A 107 11.84 9.19 2.85
CA GLU A 107 11.65 9.25 1.41
C GLU A 107 12.49 8.15 0.76
N ASN A 108 11.93 7.47 -0.25
CA ASN A 108 12.60 6.43 -1.04
C ASN A 108 13.21 5.27 -0.23
N ASP A 109 12.71 5.03 0.98
CA ASP A 109 13.11 3.89 1.79
C ASP A 109 12.75 2.57 1.09
N PHE A 110 13.67 1.61 1.09
CA PHE A 110 13.57 0.40 0.27
C PHE A 110 12.37 -0.49 0.60
N HIS A 111 11.88 -0.47 1.84
CA HIS A 111 10.68 -1.23 2.23
C HIS A 111 9.45 -0.74 1.44
N GLY A 112 9.29 0.58 1.37
CA GLY A 112 8.19 1.20 0.63
C GLY A 112 8.42 1.24 -0.87
N LEU A 113 9.66 1.44 -1.32
CA LEU A 113 9.97 1.49 -2.75
C LEU A 113 9.68 0.16 -3.44
N GLY A 114 10.10 -0.96 -2.85
CA GLY A 114 9.80 -2.29 -3.39
C GLY A 114 8.30 -2.59 -3.44
N ALA A 115 7.57 -2.28 -2.35
CA ALA A 115 6.12 -2.45 -2.27
C ALA A 115 5.39 -1.58 -3.30
N PHE A 116 5.83 -0.34 -3.50
CA PHE A 116 5.28 0.57 -4.50
C PHE A 116 5.50 0.06 -5.92
N LEU A 117 6.72 -0.34 -6.27
CA LEU A 117 7.05 -0.77 -7.64
C LEU A 117 6.21 -1.95 -8.09
N ILE A 118 6.09 -2.99 -7.25
CA ILE A 118 5.30 -4.18 -7.59
C ILE A 118 3.79 -3.87 -7.64
N MET A 119 3.29 -3.01 -6.74
CA MET A 119 1.91 -2.53 -6.79
C MET A 119 1.65 -1.76 -8.07
N ASN A 120 2.52 -0.79 -8.38
CA ASN A 120 2.38 0.10 -9.53
C ASN A 120 2.47 -0.67 -10.85
N GLU A 121 3.34 -1.67 -10.95
CA GLU A 121 3.37 -2.56 -12.11
C GLU A 121 2.03 -3.29 -12.29
N GLN A 122 1.47 -3.89 -11.24
CA GLN A 122 0.26 -4.70 -11.40
C GLN A 122 -1.03 -3.89 -11.60
N ILE A 123 -1.15 -2.74 -10.92
CA ILE A 123 -2.36 -1.91 -10.94
C ILE A 123 -2.26 -0.84 -12.04
N GLY A 124 -1.10 -0.18 -12.16
CA GLY A 124 -0.84 0.85 -13.17
C GLY A 124 -0.91 0.31 -14.59
N ALA A 125 -0.36 -0.89 -14.84
CA ALA A 125 -0.47 -1.57 -16.13
C ALA A 125 -1.91 -1.72 -16.60
N ALA A 126 -2.82 -2.12 -15.69
CA ALA A 126 -4.21 -2.33 -16.04
C ALA A 126 -4.92 -1.02 -16.43
N SER A 127 -4.47 0.13 -15.91
CA SER A 127 -5.03 1.44 -16.25
C SER A 127 -4.68 1.90 -17.68
N VAL A 128 -3.59 1.38 -18.26
CA VAL A 128 -3.15 1.67 -19.63
C VAL A 128 -3.40 0.52 -20.60
N GLY A 129 -4.22 -0.47 -20.20
CA GLY A 129 -4.53 -1.64 -21.03
C GLY A 129 -3.38 -2.65 -21.18
N TYR A 130 -2.27 -2.45 -20.48
CA TYR A 130 -1.15 -3.40 -20.44
C TYR A 130 -1.53 -4.58 -19.54
N LYS A 131 -1.41 -5.80 -20.08
CA LYS A 131 -1.57 -7.04 -19.31
C LYS A 131 -0.17 -7.59 -19.01
N PRO A 132 0.38 -7.35 -17.80
CA PRO A 132 1.67 -7.89 -17.46
C PRO A 132 1.60 -9.42 -17.54
N LYS A 133 2.68 -10.06 -17.98
CA LYS A 133 2.75 -11.52 -18.01
C LYS A 133 2.43 -12.03 -16.60
N PRO A 134 1.60 -13.08 -16.46
CA PRO A 134 1.35 -13.68 -15.16
C PRO A 134 2.70 -14.03 -14.52
N LEU A 135 2.93 -13.57 -13.29
CA LEU A 135 4.11 -13.95 -12.53
C LEU A 135 4.08 -15.47 -12.33
N SER A 136 4.80 -16.21 -13.17
CA SER A 136 4.95 -17.65 -13.05
C SER A 136 6.03 -17.94 -12.02
N TRP A 137 5.68 -17.80 -10.74
CA TRP A 137 6.51 -18.34 -9.67
C TRP A 137 6.37 -19.87 -9.69
N LYS A 138 7.14 -20.53 -10.54
CA LYS A 138 7.46 -21.94 -10.32
C LYS A 138 8.42 -21.93 -9.13
N GLY A 139 7.91 -22.24 -7.93
CA GLY A 139 8.77 -22.46 -6.77
C GLY A 139 9.82 -23.51 -7.14
N ASN A 140 11.07 -23.24 -6.79
CA ASN A 140 12.11 -24.27 -6.78
C ASN A 140 11.86 -25.24 -5.63
#